data_AF-A0A1F6ZEA7-F1
#
_entry.id   AF-A0A1F6ZEA7-F1
#
_cell.length_a   1.000
_cell.length_b   1.000
_cell.length_c   1.000
_cell.angle_alpha   90.00
_cell.angle_beta   90.00
_cell.angle_gamma   90.00
#
_symmetry.space_group_name_H-M   'P 1'
#
loop_
_entity.id
_entity.type
_entity.pdbx_description
1 polymer ?
#
loop_
_entity_poly.entity_id
_entity_poly.type
_entity_poly.pdbx_seq_one_letter_code
_entity_poly.pdbx_strand_id
1 'polypeptide(L)'
;MGELEELKKENEELKKEIERLKSAKINQKNSMIKKASQGKLMSRVPFGYKISEGKLIPAENYREIEEIFENFLNEAISLRSLAEKHNLSVNGLKKILKNFTYIGKIKFNNQIHEGTHQPIVSSTLFNHVQNKLERLGIK
;
A
#
# COMPACT_ATOMS: atom_id res chain seq x y z
N MET A 1 -40.60 -25.55 -29.40
CA MET A 1 -39.40 -26.27 -28.92
C MET A 1 -38.11 -25.46 -29.02
N GLY A 2 -38.02 -24.34 -29.77
CA GLY A 2 -36.75 -23.62 -29.98
C GLY A 2 -36.28 -22.70 -28.85
N GLU A 3 -37.18 -21.97 -28.19
CA GLU A 3 -36.80 -20.90 -27.25
C GLU A 3 -36.09 -21.42 -25.98
N LEU A 4 -36.54 -22.56 -25.43
CA LEU A 4 -35.89 -23.20 -24.28
C LEU A 4 -34.49 -23.73 -24.62
N GLU A 5 -34.28 -24.13 -25.88
CA GLU A 5 -33.02 -24.69 -26.35
C GLU A 5 -32.01 -23.60 -26.67
N GLU A 6 -32.46 -22.48 -27.24
CA GLU A 6 -31.67 -21.24 -27.37
C GLU A 6 -31.25 -20.69 -26.00
N LEU A 7 -32.19 -20.57 -25.05
CA LEU A 7 -31.89 -20.10 -23.69
C LEU A 7 -30.88 -20.99 -22.97
N LYS A 8 -30.91 -22.30 -23.19
CA LYS A 8 -29.92 -23.23 -22.61
C LYS A 8 -28.53 -23.00 -23.21
N LYS A 9 -28.47 -22.80 -24.52
CA LYS A 9 -27.23 -22.56 -25.26
C LYS A 9 -26.58 -21.24 -24.84
N GLU A 10 -27.37 -20.17 -24.76
CA GLU A 10 -26.94 -18.87 -24.27
C GLU A 10 -26.43 -18.94 -22.82
N ASN A 11 -27.13 -19.67 -21.95
CA ASN A 11 -26.68 -19.88 -20.57
C ASN A 11 -25.34 -20.64 -20.48
N GLU A 12 -25.09 -21.58 -21.40
CA GLU A 12 -23.82 -22.31 -21.44
C GLU A 12 -22.67 -21.40 -21.91
N GLU A 13 -22.91 -20.55 -22.91
CA GLU A 13 -21.96 -19.54 -23.38
C GLU A 13 -21.64 -18.50 -22.30
N LEU A 14 -22.66 -17.99 -21.61
CA LEU A 14 -22.49 -17.06 -20.48
C LEU A 14 -21.66 -17.69 -19.36
N LYS A 15 -21.87 -18.97 -19.04
CA LYS A 15 -21.05 -19.69 -18.04
C LYS A 15 -19.59 -19.78 -18.47
N LYS A 16 -19.31 -20.12 -19.73
CA LYS A 16 -17.95 -20.18 -20.29
C LYS A 16 -17.27 -18.81 -20.24
N GLU A 17 -17.99 -17.75 -20.57
CA GLU A 17 -17.44 -16.39 -20.52
C GLU A 17 -17.17 -15.93 -19.08
N ILE A 18 -18.06 -16.24 -18.12
CA ILE A 18 -17.82 -15.98 -16.69
C ILE A 18 -16.55 -16.69 -16.21
N GLU A 19 -16.32 -17.93 -16.63
CA GLU A 19 -15.14 -18.71 -16.25
C GLU A 19 -13.85 -18.17 -16.88
N ARG A 20 -13.91 -17.71 -18.13
CA ARG A 20 -12.83 -16.97 -18.80
C ARG A 20 -12.50 -15.65 -18.07
N LEU A 21 -13.50 -14.88 -17.68
CA LEU A 21 -13.31 -13.61 -16.95
C LEU A 21 -12.71 -13.86 -15.55
N LYS A 22 -13.15 -14.91 -14.86
CA LYS A 22 -12.58 -15.33 -13.56
C LYS A 22 -11.11 -15.71 -13.71
N SER A 23 -10.77 -16.53 -14.70
CA SER A 23 -9.37 -16.96 -14.94
C SER A 23 -8.47 -15.79 -15.36
N ALA A 24 -8.93 -14.88 -16.21
CA ALA A 24 -8.20 -13.66 -16.57
C ALA A 24 -7.90 -12.78 -15.34
N LYS A 25 -8.89 -12.60 -14.45
CA LYS A 25 -8.73 -11.86 -13.19
C LYS A 25 -7.72 -12.52 -12.25
N ILE A 26 -7.73 -13.86 -12.17
CA ILE A 26 -6.75 -14.63 -11.39
C ILE A 26 -5.32 -14.44 -11.95
N ASN A 27 -5.16 -14.53 -13.27
CA ASN A 27 -3.87 -14.35 -13.94
C ASN A 27 -3.31 -12.92 -13.77
N GLN A 28 -4.18 -11.91 -13.84
CA GLN A 28 -3.80 -10.52 -13.56
C GLN A 28 -3.36 -10.34 -12.11
N LYS A 29 -4.11 -10.88 -11.14
CA LYS A 29 -3.75 -10.85 -9.72
C LYS A 29 -2.38 -11.50 -9.48
N ASN A 30 -2.15 -12.68 -10.06
CA ASN A 30 -0.88 -13.41 -9.94
C ASN A 30 0.28 -12.62 -10.56
N SER A 31 0.07 -11.97 -11.70
CA SER A 31 1.08 -11.09 -12.31
C SER A 31 1.39 -9.88 -11.43
N MET A 32 0.39 -9.28 -10.77
CA MET A 32 0.61 -8.18 -9.83
C MET A 32 1.36 -8.63 -8.57
N ILE A 33 1.04 -9.81 -8.02
CA ILE A 33 1.79 -10.40 -6.89
C ILE A 33 3.25 -10.64 -7.29
N LYS A 34 3.51 -11.18 -8.50
CA LYS A 34 4.86 -11.39 -9.00
C LYS A 34 5.65 -10.08 -9.17
N LYS A 35 5.01 -8.99 -9.58
CA LYS A 35 5.65 -7.66 -9.65
C LYS A 35 5.94 -7.10 -8.26
N ALA A 36 5.03 -7.27 -7.31
CA ALA A 36 5.24 -6.86 -5.92
C ALA A 36 6.39 -7.65 -5.26
N SER A 37 6.49 -8.96 -5.50
CA SER A 37 7.59 -9.79 -5.01
C SER A 37 8.94 -9.45 -5.65
N GLN A 38 8.93 -8.79 -6.81
CA GLN A 38 10.12 -8.21 -7.45
C GLN A 38 10.47 -6.81 -6.92
N GLY A 39 9.81 -6.34 -5.86
CA GLY A 39 10.08 -5.04 -5.26
C GLY A 39 9.59 -3.85 -6.10
N LYS A 40 8.71 -4.05 -7.08
CA LYS A 40 8.10 -2.96 -7.86
C LYS A 40 6.90 -2.38 -7.11
N LEU A 41 6.84 -1.05 -7.03
CA LEU A 41 5.71 -0.35 -6.43
C LEU A 41 4.44 -0.53 -7.29
N MET A 42 3.36 -0.97 -6.66
CA MET A 42 2.07 -1.23 -7.32
C MET A 42 1.04 -0.12 -7.11
N SER A 43 1.40 0.94 -6.38
CA SER A 43 0.51 2.05 -5.98
C SER A 43 1.10 3.41 -6.32
N ARG A 44 0.37 4.48 -5.98
CA ARG A 44 0.91 5.85 -5.96
C ARG A 44 2.21 5.89 -5.14
N VAL A 45 3.16 6.69 -5.61
CA VAL A 45 4.44 6.96 -4.94
C VAL A 45 4.18 7.45 -3.51
N PRO A 46 4.77 6.82 -2.48
CA PRO A 46 4.63 7.29 -1.11
C PRO A 46 5.24 8.68 -0.91
N PHE A 47 4.65 9.46 0.00
CA PHE A 47 5.18 10.77 0.39
C PHE A 47 6.64 10.65 0.86
N GLY A 48 7.51 11.60 0.53
CA GLY A 48 8.94 11.52 0.84
C GLY A 48 9.76 10.65 -0.14
N TYR A 49 9.15 10.05 -1.16
CA TYR A 49 9.84 9.37 -2.27
C TYR A 49 9.50 10.00 -3.63
N LYS A 50 10.38 9.77 -4.60
CA LYS A 50 10.15 9.99 -6.03
C LYS A 50 10.58 8.76 -6.84
N ILE A 51 10.11 8.67 -8.09
CA ILE A 51 10.59 7.67 -9.03
C ILE A 51 11.72 8.29 -9.86
N SER A 52 12.86 7.62 -9.89
CA SER A 52 13.97 7.92 -10.79
C SER A 52 14.46 6.61 -11.40
N GLU A 53 14.57 6.57 -12.73
CA GLU A 53 14.95 5.35 -13.48
C GLU A 53 14.13 4.10 -13.11
N GLY A 54 12.83 4.29 -12.84
CA GLY A 54 11.93 3.20 -12.45
C GLY A 54 12.13 2.67 -11.03
N LYS A 55 12.99 3.30 -10.21
CA LYS A 55 13.25 2.96 -8.81
C LYS A 55 12.70 4.04 -7.89
N LEU A 56 12.25 3.62 -6.70
CA LEU A 56 11.92 4.53 -5.61
C LEU A 56 13.20 5.03 -4.96
N ILE A 57 13.37 6.35 -4.92
CA ILE A 57 14.46 7.01 -4.21
C ILE A 57 13.91 8.11 -3.31
N PRO A 58 14.58 8.45 -2.19
CA PRO A 58 14.18 9.57 -1.35
C PRO A 58 13.98 10.86 -2.16
N ALA A 59 12.87 11.55 -1.96
CA ALA A 59 12.59 12.86 -2.53
C ALA A 59 13.19 13.96 -1.64
N GLU A 60 13.13 15.23 -2.05
CA GLU A 60 13.69 16.36 -1.27
C GLU A 60 13.07 16.47 0.13
N ASN A 61 11.79 16.11 0.25
CA ASN A 61 11.03 16.16 1.50
C ASN A 61 11.10 14.86 2.33
N TYR A 62 12.06 13.97 2.07
CA TYR A 62 12.16 12.69 2.79
C TYR A 62 12.31 12.87 4.31
N ARG A 63 13.02 13.92 4.75
CA ARG A 63 13.25 14.23 6.17
C ARG A 63 11.97 14.47 6.95
N GLU A 64 10.92 14.99 6.29
CA GLU A 64 9.61 15.16 6.93
C GLU A 64 9.04 13.83 7.42
N ILE A 65 9.38 12.71 6.78
CA ILE A 65 8.95 11.39 7.25
C ILE A 65 9.61 11.03 8.57
N GLU A 66 10.92 11.24 8.69
CA GLU A 66 11.67 10.98 9.93
C GLU A 66 11.08 11.83 11.07
N GLU A 67 10.90 13.13 10.82
CA GLU A 67 10.29 14.06 11.77
C GLU A 67 8.87 13.66 12.16
N ILE A 68 8.03 13.22 11.21
CA ILE A 68 6.68 12.73 11.49
C ILE A 68 6.72 11.53 12.45
N PHE A 69 7.62 10.57 12.21
CA PHE A 69 7.74 9.37 13.05
C PHE A 69 8.27 9.70 14.44
N GLU A 70 9.29 10.56 14.54
CA GLU A 70 9.88 10.98 15.81
C GLU A 70 8.91 11.84 16.64
N ASN A 71 8.29 12.84 16.04
CA ASN A 71 7.30 13.69 16.72
C ASN A 71 6.12 12.84 17.19
N PHE A 72 5.62 11.94 16.34
CA PHE A 72 4.54 11.05 16.73
C PHE A 72 4.94 10.14 17.89
N LEU A 73 6.19 9.69 17.98
CA LEU A 73 6.63 8.79 19.06
C LEU A 73 6.88 9.56 20.37
N ASN A 74 7.62 10.66 20.30
CA ASN A 74 8.23 11.32 21.46
C ASN A 74 7.37 12.45 22.04
N GLU A 75 6.54 13.10 21.22
CA GLU A 75 5.74 14.23 21.67
C GLU A 75 4.34 13.79 22.14
N ALA A 76 3.77 14.55 23.07
CA ALA A 76 2.36 14.49 23.45
C ALA A 76 1.49 15.32 22.48
N ILE A 77 1.67 15.11 21.17
CA ILE A 77 0.96 15.83 20.10
C ILE A 77 -0.25 15.03 19.61
N SER A 78 -1.36 15.73 19.32
CA SER A 78 -2.53 15.10 18.73
C SER A 78 -2.30 14.77 17.25
N LEU A 79 -2.98 13.76 16.71
CA LEU A 79 -2.92 13.45 15.27
C LEU A 79 -3.35 14.63 14.39
N ARG A 80 -4.31 15.45 14.87
CA ARG A 80 -4.75 16.64 14.13
C ARG A 80 -3.64 17.68 14.06
N SER A 81 -3.06 18.02 15.20
CA SER A 81 -1.99 19.02 15.29
C SER A 81 -0.75 18.58 14.51
N LEU A 82 -0.37 17.29 14.59
CA LEU A 82 0.75 16.77 13.80
C LEU A 82 0.45 16.79 12.30
N ALA A 83 -0.78 16.47 11.90
CA ALA A 83 -1.16 16.53 10.49
C ALA A 83 -1.14 17.97 9.96
N GLU A 84 -1.67 18.93 10.72
CA GLU A 84 -1.64 20.36 10.40
C GLU A 84 -0.19 20.89 10.27
N LYS A 85 0.71 20.52 11.20
CA LYS A 85 2.14 20.89 11.16
C LYS A 85 2.82 20.52 9.83
N HIS A 86 2.43 19.40 9.23
CA HIS A 86 3.00 18.91 7.97
C HIS A 86 2.09 19.12 6.76
N ASN A 87 1.05 19.96 6.87
CA ASN A 87 0.08 20.21 5.78
C ASN A 87 -0.58 18.93 5.24
N LEU A 88 -0.83 17.95 6.11
CA LEU A 88 -1.45 16.68 5.82
C LEU A 88 -2.89 16.63 6.33
N SER A 89 -3.72 15.80 5.70
CA SER A 89 -4.94 15.34 6.36
C SER A 89 -4.60 14.32 7.45
N VAL A 90 -5.43 14.21 8.49
CA VAL A 90 -5.27 13.18 9.55
C VAL A 90 -5.21 11.77 8.95
N ASN A 91 -6.02 11.48 7.92
CA ASN A 91 -5.98 10.18 7.24
C ASN A 91 -4.69 9.99 6.43
N GLY A 92 -4.14 11.05 5.83
CA GLY A 92 -2.83 11.03 5.17
C GLY A 92 -1.71 10.70 6.15
N LEU A 93 -1.68 11.38 7.30
CA LEU A 93 -0.74 11.11 8.38
C LEU A 93 -0.82 9.66 8.86
N LYS A 94 -2.03 9.14 9.13
CA LYS A 94 -2.21 7.72 9.53
C LYS A 94 -1.67 6.75 8.48
N LYS A 95 -1.89 7.03 7.19
CA LYS A 95 -1.33 6.21 6.10
C LYS A 95 0.19 6.26 6.09
N ILE A 96 0.79 7.43 6.36
CA ILE A 96 2.25 7.57 6.44
C ILE A 96 2.79 6.69 7.58
N LEU A 97 2.26 6.85 8.79
CA LEU A 97 2.74 6.14 9.98
C LEU A 97 2.63 4.61 9.90
N LYS A 98 1.84 4.07 8.95
CA LYS A 98 1.61 2.61 8.76
C LYS A 98 2.26 2.03 7.51
N ASN A 99 2.88 2.86 6.68
CA ASN A 99 3.36 2.41 5.38
C ASN A 99 4.73 1.72 5.51
N PHE A 100 4.74 0.41 5.28
CA PHE A 100 5.94 -0.43 5.27
C PHE A 100 7.02 0.03 4.26
N THR A 101 6.66 0.84 3.26
CA THR A 101 7.62 1.40 2.31
C THR A 101 8.70 2.23 3.00
N TYR A 102 8.40 2.86 4.14
CA TYR A 102 9.40 3.64 4.86
C TYR A 102 10.50 2.80 5.50
N ILE A 103 10.27 1.50 5.71
CA ILE A 103 11.27 0.54 6.21
C ILE A 103 11.79 -0.39 5.12
N GLY A 104 11.73 0.02 3.84
CA GLY A 104 12.28 -0.77 2.73
C GLY A 104 11.40 -1.94 2.29
N LYS A 105 10.13 -1.99 2.69
CA LYS A 105 9.22 -3.12 2.39
C LYS A 105 8.01 -2.70 1.57
N ILE A 106 7.44 -3.59 0.78
CA ILE A 106 6.25 -3.32 -0.03
C ILE A 106 5.09 -4.19 0.43
N LYS A 107 3.98 -3.54 0.83
CA LYS A 107 2.75 -4.24 1.18
C LYS A 107 1.83 -4.33 -0.05
N PHE A 108 1.49 -5.55 -0.45
CA PHE A 108 0.56 -5.80 -1.55
C PHE A 108 -0.32 -7.02 -1.25
N ASN A 109 -1.64 -6.91 -1.46
CA ASN A 109 -2.58 -8.00 -1.25
C ASN A 109 -2.40 -8.71 0.11
N ASN A 110 -2.30 -7.92 1.18
CA ASN A 110 -2.05 -8.34 2.57
C ASN A 110 -0.74 -9.10 2.83
N GLN A 111 0.14 -9.18 1.84
CA GLN A 111 1.49 -9.71 1.99
C GLN A 111 2.50 -8.57 2.05
N ILE A 112 3.59 -8.78 2.78
CA ILE A 112 4.70 -7.84 2.89
C ILE A 112 5.90 -8.50 2.23
N HIS A 113 6.51 -7.81 1.29
CA HIS A 113 7.68 -8.26 0.54
C HIS A 113 8.84 -7.30 0.79
N GLU A 114 10.07 -7.79 0.68
CA GLU A 114 11.25 -6.93 0.69
C GLU A 114 11.26 -6.06 -0.57
N GLY A 115 11.45 -4.76 -0.37
CA GLY A 115 11.64 -3.78 -1.44
C GLY A 115 13.12 -3.66 -1.81
N THR A 116 13.39 -3.01 -2.93
CA THR A 116 14.76 -2.74 -3.40
C THR A 116 15.18 -1.27 -3.19
N HIS A 117 14.29 -0.46 -2.62
CA HIS A 117 14.50 0.96 -2.37
C HIS A 117 15.12 1.22 -1.00
N GLN A 118 15.78 2.37 -0.89
CA GLN A 118 16.38 2.79 0.37
C GLN A 118 15.30 3.09 1.42
N PRO A 119 15.36 2.49 2.63
CA PRO A 119 14.47 2.87 3.73
C PRO A 119 14.74 4.29 4.20
N ILE A 120 13.69 5.00 4.63
CA ILE A 120 13.80 6.34 5.23
C ILE A 120 13.81 6.25 6.77
N VAL A 121 13.09 5.28 7.35
CA VAL A 121 13.05 5.09 8.81
C VAL A 121 13.59 3.71 9.18
N SER A 122 14.17 3.60 10.38
CA SER A 122 14.61 2.30 10.90
C SER A 122 13.41 1.41 11.26
N SER A 123 13.57 0.09 11.11
CA SER A 123 12.58 -0.89 11.55
C SER A 123 12.24 -0.72 13.04
N THR A 124 13.22 -0.35 13.87
CA THR A 124 13.03 -0.11 15.31
C THR A 124 12.09 1.07 15.57
N LEU A 125 12.35 2.23 14.95
CA LEU A 125 11.49 3.42 15.08
C LEU A 125 10.07 3.11 14.59
N PHE A 126 9.96 2.45 13.44
CA PHE A 126 8.67 2.05 12.88
C PHE A 126 7.88 1.15 13.82
N ASN A 127 8.52 0.14 14.42
CA ASN A 127 7.89 -0.79 15.35
C ASN A 127 7.41 -0.09 16.62
N HIS A 128 8.19 0.83 17.19
CA HIS A 128 7.76 1.64 18.33
C HIS A 128 6.53 2.50 17.99
N VAL A 129 6.49 3.09 16.80
CA VAL A 129 5.32 3.82 16.30
C VAL A 129 4.11 2.90 16.13
N GLN A 130 4.27 1.68 15.59
CA GLN A 130 3.16 0.72 15.48
C GLN A 130 2.59 0.36 16.86
N ASN A 131 3.46 0.09 17.84
CA ASN A 131 3.04 -0.21 19.22
C ASN A 131 2.28 0.97 19.85
N LYS A 132 2.72 2.22 19.61
CA LYS A 132 2.01 3.43 20.09
C LYS A 132 0.65 3.57 19.41
N LEU A 133 0.55 3.34 18.10
CA LEU A 133 -0.72 3.36 17.36
C LEU A 133 -1.72 2.33 17.90
N GLU A 134 -1.25 1.10 18.16
CA GLU A 134 -2.06 0.02 18.72
C GLU A 134 -2.58 0.36 20.12
N ARG A 135 -1.70 0.83 21.02
CA ARG A 135 -2.08 1.27 22.37
C ARG A 135 -3.13 2.37 22.36
N LEU A 136 -3.08 3.26 21.37
CA LEU A 136 -4.03 4.37 21.20
C LEU A 136 -5.30 3.96 20.43
N GLY A 137 -5.43 2.71 19.98
CA GLY A 137 -6.58 2.24 19.21
C GLY A 137 -6.73 2.89 17.83
N ILE A 138 -5.66 3.43 17.26
CA ILE A 138 -5.69 4.16 16.00
C ILE A 138 -5.69 3.16 14.83
N LYS A 139 -6.87 2.94 14.23
CA LYS A 139 -7.07 2.09 13.04
C LYS A 139 -6.56 2.70 11.73
#